data_AF-A0A955XIX5-F1
#
_entry.id   AF-A0A955XIX5-F1
#
_cell.length_a   1.000
_cell.length_b   1.000
_cell.length_c   1.000
_cell.angle_alpha   90.00
_cell.angle_beta   90.00
_cell.angle_gamma   90.00
#
_symmetry.space_group_name_H-M   'P 1'
#
loop_
_entity.id
_entity.type
_entity.pdbx_description
1 polymer ?
#
loop_
_entity_poly.entity_id
_entity_poly.type
_entity_poly.pdbx_seq_one_letter_code
_entity_poly.pdbx_strand_id
1 'polypeptide(L)'
;MNDPACPFQKRECSDCNGDFMWIREKGDHLRATPCDCGHPCAVCGDTGFLHVVDEQGYSKVRACRRQRLDQRATWFNEAKLPGRYLHATLTNFETRNRKLQRARSGAFKFASSFEPGMQGLLWFGECGTGKTHLMVAVLRYLIIQRGVRARFVEFVHLLSDLRATFDGGVSMAEVMAPLVRVPVLAIDELGKGRGSEWELQVLDELVTRRYNARRTTLFTSNFFPDNAARGDQPSLRERVGERVYSRLREMCTPSMLAGEDFRQSKDD
;
A
#
# COMPACT_ATOMS: atom_id res chain seq x y z
N MET A 1 -11.72 13.74 11.34
CA MET A 1 -12.81 14.71 11.51
C MET A 1 -12.22 15.92 12.21
N ASN A 2 -12.37 17.09 11.61
CA ASN A 2 -11.73 18.35 12.00
C ASN A 2 -12.15 18.73 13.42
N ASP A 3 -11.17 18.88 14.30
CA ASP A 3 -11.37 19.52 15.59
C ASP A 3 -11.17 21.02 15.36
N PRO A 4 -12.23 21.86 15.43
CA PRO A 4 -12.12 23.29 15.15
C PRO A 4 -11.19 24.01 16.14
N ALA A 5 -10.94 23.44 17.32
CA ALA A 5 -9.98 23.97 18.28
C ALA A 5 -8.53 23.64 17.92
N CYS A 6 -8.28 22.68 17.02
CA CYS A 6 -6.93 22.29 16.65
C CYS A 6 -6.25 23.37 15.79
N PRO A 7 -5.15 24.01 16.26
CA PRO A 7 -4.46 25.08 15.53
C PRO A 7 -3.79 24.59 14.24
N PHE A 8 -3.65 23.27 14.10
CA PHE A 8 -3.22 22.61 12.87
C PHE A 8 -4.38 22.54 11.88
N GLN A 9 -4.76 23.68 11.31
CA GLN A 9 -5.51 23.71 10.06
C GLN A 9 -4.54 23.53 8.89
N LYS A 10 -5.03 23.03 7.74
CA LYS A 10 -4.19 22.82 6.55
C LYS A 10 -3.58 24.16 6.15
N ARG A 11 -2.28 24.34 6.38
CA ARG A 11 -1.52 25.54 5.97
C ARG A 11 -0.81 25.24 4.66
N GLU A 12 -0.66 26.25 3.82
CA GLU A 12 0.31 26.25 2.73
C GLU A 12 1.72 26.26 3.35
N CYS A 13 2.26 25.08 3.59
CA CYS A 13 3.64 24.90 4.00
C CYS A 13 4.45 24.57 2.74
N SER A 14 5.48 25.35 2.45
CA SER A 14 6.40 25.12 1.32
C SER A 14 7.02 23.73 1.34
N ASP A 15 7.22 23.16 2.53
CA ASP A 15 8.02 21.95 2.71
C ASP A 15 7.18 20.67 2.64
N CYS A 16 5.94 20.70 3.15
CA CYS A 16 5.05 19.53 3.16
C CYS A 16 3.79 19.67 2.32
N ASN A 17 3.57 20.83 1.69
CA ASN A 17 2.39 21.14 0.86
C ASN A 17 1.04 20.79 1.52
N GLY A 18 0.97 20.93 2.85
CA GLY A 18 -0.23 20.66 3.64
C GLY A 18 -0.47 19.19 4.01
N ASP A 19 0.45 18.26 3.69
CA ASP A 19 0.38 16.85 4.11
C ASP A 19 0.97 16.61 5.51
N PHE A 20 1.61 17.63 6.11
CA PHE A 20 2.26 17.58 7.42
C PHE A 20 3.36 16.51 7.55
N MET A 21 3.87 16.02 6.43
CA MET A 21 4.85 14.95 6.35
C MET A 21 5.91 15.31 5.32
N TRP A 22 7.17 15.14 5.69
CA TRP A 22 8.30 15.22 4.78
C TRP A 22 8.72 13.80 4.41
N ILE A 23 8.83 13.52 3.11
CA ILE A 23 9.17 12.20 2.60
C ILE A 23 10.44 12.30 1.79
N ARG A 24 11.37 11.40 2.05
CA ARG A 24 12.66 11.29 1.37
C ARG A 24 13.04 9.84 1.13
N GLU A 25 14.00 9.63 0.25
CA GLU A 25 14.66 8.34 0.09
C GLU A 25 15.68 8.12 1.21
N LYS A 26 15.79 6.89 1.70
CA LYS A 26 16.83 6.46 2.64
C LYS A 26 17.18 4.98 2.37
N GLY A 27 18.27 4.75 1.66
CA GLY A 27 18.57 3.44 1.08
C GLY A 27 17.50 3.07 0.06
N ASP A 28 17.06 1.81 0.06
CA ASP A 28 16.07 1.32 -0.93
C ASP A 28 14.62 1.69 -0.62
N HIS A 29 14.37 2.44 0.45
CA HIS A 29 13.01 2.71 0.93
C HIS A 29 12.75 4.20 1.16
N LEU A 30 11.46 4.56 1.06
CA LEU A 30 10.98 5.85 1.49
C LEU A 30 10.92 5.94 3.02
N ARG A 31 11.25 7.12 3.53
CA ARG A 31 11.09 7.50 4.93
C ARG A 31 10.24 8.74 5.04
N ALA A 32 9.24 8.70 5.90
CA ALA A 32 8.47 9.86 6.29
C ALA A 32 8.85 10.32 7.71
N THR A 33 8.94 11.63 7.86
CA THR A 33 9.04 12.33 9.15
C THR A 33 7.95 13.38 9.21
N PRO A 34 7.28 13.57 10.36
CA PRO A 34 6.33 14.67 10.50
C PRO A 34 7.01 16.02 10.26
N CYS A 35 6.32 16.94 9.61
CA CYS A 35 6.84 18.29 9.34
C CYS A 35 6.75 19.17 10.59
N ASP A 36 7.72 20.07 10.75
CA ASP A 36 7.82 21.00 11.89
C ASP A 36 6.78 22.12 11.84
N CYS A 37 6.14 22.35 10.67
CA CYS A 37 4.97 23.23 10.58
C CYS A 37 3.78 22.75 11.43
N GLY A 38 3.88 21.54 11.99
CA GLY A 38 2.98 20.95 12.97
C GLY A 38 3.37 21.19 14.44
N HIS A 39 4.06 22.29 14.79
CA HIS A 39 4.42 22.61 16.17
C HIS A 39 4.36 24.13 16.49
N PRO A 40 4.10 24.56 17.76
CA PRO A 40 3.57 23.82 18.93
C PRO A 40 2.03 23.78 19.00
N CYS A 41 1.47 22.80 19.72
CA CYS A 41 0.03 22.60 19.86
C CYS A 41 -0.53 23.20 21.16
N ALA A 42 -1.12 24.39 21.08
CA ALA A 42 -1.73 25.08 22.23
C ALA A 42 -2.90 24.32 22.90
N VAL A 43 -3.51 23.34 22.23
CA VAL A 43 -4.69 22.60 22.75
C VAL A 43 -4.28 21.45 23.66
N CYS A 44 -3.23 20.70 23.28
CA CYS A 44 -2.74 19.61 24.11
C CYS A 44 -1.50 19.99 24.94
N GLY A 45 -0.96 21.21 24.78
CA GLY A 45 0.29 21.61 25.42
C GLY A 45 1.45 20.68 25.08
N ASP A 46 1.49 20.20 23.83
CA ASP A 46 2.47 19.24 23.31
C ASP A 46 2.53 17.86 23.99
N THR A 47 1.60 17.57 24.90
CA THR A 47 1.47 16.24 25.53
C THR A 47 1.06 15.13 24.56
N GLY A 48 0.54 15.50 23.38
CA GLY A 48 0.01 14.58 22.38
C GLY A 48 -1.39 14.05 22.69
N PHE A 49 -1.99 14.40 23.82
CA PHE A 49 -3.30 13.89 24.25
C PHE A 49 -4.28 15.02 24.57
N LEU A 50 -5.55 14.80 24.25
CA LEU A 50 -6.64 15.70 24.57
C LEU A 50 -7.56 15.04 25.58
N HIS A 51 -7.87 15.75 26.66
CA HIS A 51 -8.95 15.37 27.56
C HIS A 51 -10.28 15.76 26.93
N VAL A 52 -11.18 14.79 26.82
CA VAL A 52 -12.51 14.96 26.24
C VAL A 52 -13.51 14.37 27.20
N VAL A 53 -14.51 15.16 27.59
CA VAL A 53 -15.63 14.68 28.39
C VAL A 53 -16.72 14.24 27.42
N ASP A 54 -17.24 13.03 27.58
CA ASP A 54 -18.36 12.57 26.76
C ASP A 54 -19.71 13.15 27.22
N GLU A 55 -20.78 12.88 26.46
CA GLU A 55 -22.14 13.36 26.76
C GLU A 55 -22.67 12.87 28.12
N GLN A 56 -22.05 11.84 28.70
CA GLN A 56 -22.40 11.25 29.99
C GLN A 56 -21.51 11.76 31.14
N GLY A 57 -20.58 12.68 30.87
CA GLY A 57 -19.70 13.30 31.86
C GLY A 57 -18.41 12.52 32.15
N TYR A 58 -18.12 11.43 31.44
CA TYR A 58 -16.90 10.66 31.65
C TYR A 58 -15.69 11.30 30.94
N SER A 59 -14.60 11.45 31.68
CA SER A 59 -13.32 11.89 31.13
C SER A 59 -12.68 10.78 30.31
N LYS A 60 -12.44 11.04 29.03
CA LYS A 60 -11.72 10.18 28.09
C LYS A 60 -10.50 10.91 27.56
N VAL A 61 -9.49 10.15 27.18
CA VAL A 61 -8.29 10.67 26.52
C VAL A 61 -8.34 10.29 25.05
N ARG A 62 -8.11 11.27 24.17
CA ARG A 62 -8.02 11.07 22.73
C ARG A 62 -6.68 11.57 22.21
N ALA A 63 -6.03 10.80 21.34
CA ALA A 63 -4.80 11.22 20.68
C ALA A 63 -5.00 12.52 19.87
N CYS A 64 -4.15 13.51 20.12
CA CYS A 64 -4.06 14.75 19.37
C CYS A 64 -3.65 14.48 17.90
N ARG A 65 -3.94 15.43 17.01
CA ARG A 65 -3.55 15.35 15.60
C ARG A 65 -2.05 15.10 15.41
N ARG A 66 -1.19 15.68 16.28
CA ARG A 66 0.27 15.46 16.22
C ARG A 66 0.67 14.01 16.47
N GLN A 67 0.19 13.40 17.56
CA GLN A 67 0.48 12.00 17.88
C GLN A 67 0.00 11.06 16.75
N ARG A 68 -1.10 11.40 16.08
CA ARG A 68 -1.55 10.66 14.89
C ARG A 68 -0.58 10.80 13.71
N LEU A 69 0.08 11.95 13.53
CA LEU A 69 1.10 12.15 12.49
C LEU A 69 2.37 11.34 12.78
N ASP A 70 2.85 11.36 14.03
CA ASP A 70 3.99 10.55 14.46
C ASP A 70 3.72 9.05 14.22
N GLN A 71 2.52 8.59 14.61
CA GLN A 71 2.10 7.21 14.36
C GLN A 71 2.01 6.87 12.86
N ARG A 72 1.48 7.78 12.04
CA ARG A 72 1.44 7.62 10.57
C ARG A 72 2.84 7.58 9.97
N ALA A 73 3.78 8.36 10.46
CA ALA A 73 5.18 8.32 10.02
C ALA A 73 5.83 6.97 10.34
N THR A 74 5.60 6.44 11.54
CA THR A 74 6.05 5.09 11.92
C THR A 74 5.47 4.04 10.98
N TRP A 75 4.15 4.06 10.76
CA TRP A 75 3.51 3.11 9.83
C TRP A 75 3.98 3.26 8.39
N PHE A 76 4.27 4.48 7.95
CA PHE A 76 4.84 4.73 6.62
C PHE A 76 6.22 4.10 6.47
N ASN A 77 7.07 4.25 7.47
CA ASN A 77 8.42 3.68 7.49
C ASN A 77 8.39 2.14 7.59
N GLU A 78 7.43 1.59 8.34
CA GLU A 78 7.18 0.15 8.42
C GLU A 78 6.56 -0.43 7.14
N ALA A 79 5.92 0.41 6.31
CA ALA A 79 5.31 -0.03 5.07
C ALA A 79 6.34 -0.43 4.01
N LYS A 80 7.60 0.00 4.13
CA LYS A 80 8.72 -0.31 3.21
C LYS A 80 8.40 -0.02 1.74
N LEU A 81 7.81 1.15 1.49
CA LEU A 81 7.60 1.63 0.12
C LEU A 81 8.96 1.85 -0.57
N PRO A 82 9.15 1.43 -1.83
CA PRO A 82 10.46 1.55 -2.49
C PRO A 82 10.83 3.01 -2.78
N GLY A 83 12.11 3.35 -2.55
CA GLY A 83 12.67 4.69 -2.66
C GLY A 83 12.39 5.35 -4.01
N ARG A 84 12.60 4.62 -5.10
CA ARG A 84 12.39 5.07 -6.50
C ARG A 84 11.00 5.65 -6.81
N TYR A 85 10.01 5.44 -5.94
CA TYR A 85 8.65 5.94 -6.07
C TYR A 85 8.38 7.16 -5.16
N LEU A 86 9.41 7.93 -4.80
CA LEU A 86 9.31 9.13 -3.96
C LEU A 86 8.19 10.08 -4.39
N HIS A 87 8.09 10.32 -5.70
CA HIS A 87 7.09 11.20 -6.25
C HIS A 87 5.77 10.50 -6.56
N ALA A 88 5.62 9.19 -6.35
CA ALA A 88 4.39 8.49 -6.73
C ALA A 88 3.20 8.89 -5.86
N THR A 89 2.25 9.63 -6.43
CA THR A 89 0.99 10.02 -5.80
C THR A 89 -0.19 9.73 -6.72
N LEU A 90 -1.40 9.73 -6.16
CA LEU A 90 -2.62 9.57 -6.94
C LEU A 90 -2.92 10.81 -7.81
N THR A 91 -2.34 11.97 -7.46
CA THR A 91 -2.57 13.22 -8.19
C THR A 91 -1.67 13.36 -9.41
N ASN A 92 -0.43 12.86 -9.34
CA ASN A 92 0.53 12.95 -10.43
C ASN A 92 0.62 11.72 -11.33
N PHE A 93 -0.24 10.71 -11.11
CA PHE A 93 -0.33 9.57 -12.02
C PHE A 93 -0.81 10.04 -13.39
N GLU A 94 0.06 9.92 -14.39
CA GLU A 94 -0.20 10.30 -15.78
C GLU A 94 -1.27 9.39 -16.39
N THR A 95 -2.26 10.01 -17.03
CA THR A 95 -3.40 9.28 -17.60
C THR A 95 -3.51 9.49 -19.11
N ARG A 96 -2.57 8.89 -19.85
CA ARG A 96 -2.44 9.03 -21.30
C ARG A 96 -3.60 8.42 -22.10
N ASN A 97 -4.43 7.60 -21.47
CA ASN A 97 -5.60 6.99 -22.10
C ASN A 97 -6.74 6.72 -21.10
N ARG A 98 -7.92 6.38 -21.62
CA ARG A 98 -9.13 6.09 -20.82
C ARG A 98 -8.96 4.93 -19.83
N LYS A 99 -8.13 3.93 -20.14
CA LYS A 99 -7.90 2.80 -19.21
C LYS A 99 -7.10 3.26 -17.99
N LEU A 100 -6.03 4.04 -18.21
CA LEU A 100 -5.24 4.65 -17.14
C LEU A 100 -6.05 5.65 -16.31
N GLN A 101 -6.93 6.44 -16.94
CA GLN A 101 -7.88 7.31 -16.23
C GLN A 101 -8.79 6.50 -15.29
N ARG A 102 -9.42 5.44 -15.81
CA ARG A 102 -10.27 4.56 -15.00
C ARG A 102 -9.51 3.89 -13.87
N ALA A 103 -8.29 3.42 -14.12
CA ALA A 103 -7.44 2.81 -13.10
C ALA A 103 -7.13 3.81 -11.98
N ARG A 104 -6.73 5.05 -12.32
CA ARG A 104 -6.48 6.14 -11.36
C ARG A 104 -7.74 6.49 -10.56
N SER A 105 -8.88 6.68 -11.22
CA SER A 105 -10.16 6.99 -10.56
C SER A 105 -10.61 5.85 -9.64
N GLY A 106 -10.46 4.59 -10.06
CA GLY A 106 -10.76 3.41 -9.25
C GLY A 106 -9.86 3.32 -8.02
N ALA A 107 -8.56 3.55 -8.19
CA ALA A 107 -7.58 3.59 -7.10
C ALA A 107 -7.87 4.72 -6.10
N PHE A 108 -8.23 5.92 -6.58
CA PHE A 108 -8.61 7.04 -5.73
C PHE A 108 -9.92 6.75 -4.97
N LYS A 109 -10.93 6.21 -5.65
CA LYS A 109 -12.20 5.81 -5.01
C LYS A 109 -11.93 4.79 -3.91
N PHE A 110 -11.18 3.73 -4.21
CA PHE A 110 -10.77 2.72 -3.24
C PHE A 110 -10.07 3.34 -2.02
N ALA A 111 -9.06 4.19 -2.23
CA ALA A 111 -8.28 4.76 -1.14
C ALA A 111 -9.07 5.78 -0.29
N SER A 112 -9.95 6.57 -0.92
CA SER A 112 -10.75 7.59 -0.25
C SER A 112 -11.91 7.00 0.57
N SER A 113 -12.51 5.91 0.09
CA SER A 113 -13.61 5.22 0.76
C SER A 113 -13.18 3.93 1.47
N PHE A 114 -11.88 3.77 1.75
CA PHE A 114 -11.36 2.54 2.34
C PHE A 114 -11.92 2.31 3.74
N GLU A 115 -12.42 1.09 3.95
CA GLU A 115 -12.84 0.51 5.22
C GLU A 115 -12.16 -0.87 5.41
N PRO A 116 -11.83 -1.25 6.66
CA PRO A 116 -11.21 -2.54 6.93
C PRO A 116 -12.03 -3.72 6.38
N GLY A 117 -11.38 -4.60 5.61
CA GLY A 117 -12.01 -5.79 5.06
C GLY A 117 -12.69 -5.59 3.70
N MET A 118 -12.60 -4.38 3.11
CA MET A 118 -12.95 -4.18 1.71
C MET A 118 -12.12 -5.07 0.78
N GLN A 119 -12.72 -5.46 -0.34
CA GLN A 119 -12.01 -6.09 -1.45
C GLN A 119 -10.84 -5.21 -1.90
N GLY A 120 -9.71 -5.83 -2.21
CA GLY A 120 -8.54 -5.17 -2.74
C GLY A 120 -8.62 -4.90 -4.24
N LEU A 121 -7.46 -4.58 -4.82
CA LEU A 121 -7.30 -4.29 -6.24
C LEU A 121 -6.23 -5.20 -6.83
N LEU A 122 -6.49 -5.72 -8.02
CA LEU A 122 -5.51 -6.44 -8.82
C LEU A 122 -5.22 -5.61 -10.08
N TRP A 123 -4.05 -4.97 -10.13
CA TRP A 123 -3.60 -4.28 -11.32
C TRP A 123 -2.80 -5.22 -12.21
N PHE A 124 -3.19 -5.36 -13.46
CA PHE A 124 -2.50 -6.24 -14.40
C PHE A 124 -2.31 -5.59 -15.76
N GLY A 125 -1.29 -6.03 -16.50
CA GLY A 125 -0.96 -5.52 -17.82
C GLY A 125 0.53 -5.53 -18.08
N GLU A 126 0.94 -5.02 -19.23
CA GLU A 126 2.34 -5.05 -19.69
C GLU A 126 3.30 -4.27 -18.77
N CYS A 127 4.60 -4.57 -18.88
CA CYS A 127 5.64 -3.85 -18.17
C CYS A 127 5.58 -2.35 -18.46
N GLY A 128 6.01 -1.53 -17.49
CA GLY A 128 6.09 -0.08 -17.72
C GLY A 128 4.80 0.71 -17.62
N THR A 129 3.63 0.06 -17.53
CA THR A 129 2.30 0.70 -17.54
C THR A 129 1.91 1.45 -16.25
N GLY A 130 2.77 1.49 -15.22
CA GLY A 130 2.52 2.25 -13.98
C GLY A 130 1.83 1.49 -12.84
N LYS A 131 1.74 0.15 -12.89
CA LYS A 131 1.09 -0.67 -11.83
C LYS A 131 1.67 -0.43 -10.43
N THR A 132 2.99 -0.56 -10.27
CA THR A 132 3.67 -0.35 -8.98
C THR A 132 3.54 1.11 -8.51
N HIS A 133 3.59 2.09 -9.42
CA HIS A 133 3.35 3.50 -9.07
C HIS A 133 1.97 3.68 -8.45
N LEU A 134 0.94 3.14 -9.08
CA LEU A 134 -0.43 3.27 -8.60
C LEU A 134 -0.63 2.57 -7.25
N MET A 135 -0.01 1.39 -7.08
CA MET A 135 0.02 0.67 -5.81
C MET A 135 0.68 1.50 -4.70
N VAL A 136 1.88 2.03 -4.92
CA VAL A 136 2.59 2.88 -3.95
C VAL A 136 1.78 4.13 -3.63
N ALA A 137 1.19 4.77 -4.64
CA ALA A 137 0.34 5.94 -4.47
C ALA A 137 -0.89 5.68 -3.58
N VAL A 138 -1.55 4.52 -3.75
CA VAL A 138 -2.67 4.09 -2.90
C VAL A 138 -2.19 3.87 -1.46
N LEU A 139 -1.08 3.15 -1.25
CA LEU A 139 -0.55 2.88 0.08
C LEU A 139 -0.16 4.18 0.80
N ARG A 140 0.52 5.08 0.09
CA ARG A 140 0.87 6.41 0.58
C ARG A 140 -0.38 7.18 1.04
N TYR A 141 -1.43 7.19 0.23
CA TYR A 141 -2.68 7.87 0.57
C TYR A 141 -3.35 7.24 1.80
N LEU A 142 -3.44 5.91 1.85
CA LEU A 142 -4.02 5.18 2.97
C LEU A 142 -3.30 5.48 4.29
N ILE A 143 -1.97 5.49 4.28
CA ILE A 143 -1.19 5.74 5.49
C ILE A 143 -1.28 7.22 5.89
N ILE A 144 -0.96 8.13 4.97
CA ILE A 144 -0.80 9.55 5.30
C ILE A 144 -2.13 10.24 5.52
N GLN A 145 -3.14 9.96 4.69
CA GLN A 145 -4.42 10.68 4.73
C GLN A 145 -5.43 9.94 5.60
N ARG A 146 -5.57 8.62 5.41
CA ARG A 146 -6.57 7.80 6.12
C ARG A 146 -6.06 7.27 7.46
N GLY A 147 -4.75 7.20 7.70
CA GLY A 147 -4.19 6.62 8.93
C GLY A 147 -4.36 5.11 8.99
N VAL A 148 -4.29 4.43 7.86
CA VAL A 148 -4.42 2.98 7.74
C VAL A 148 -3.03 2.38 7.62
N ARG A 149 -2.68 1.46 8.51
CA ARG A 149 -1.40 0.73 8.44
C ARG A 149 -1.41 -0.18 7.21
N ALA A 150 -0.35 -0.08 6.40
CA ALA A 150 -0.16 -0.91 5.23
C ALA A 150 1.27 -1.43 5.13
N ARG A 151 1.48 -2.46 4.30
CA ARG A 151 2.81 -3.00 3.99
C ARG A 151 2.94 -3.27 2.50
N PHE A 152 4.09 -2.94 1.94
CA PHE A 152 4.50 -3.32 0.60
C PHE A 152 5.53 -4.45 0.66
N VAL A 153 5.43 -5.37 -0.30
CA VAL A 153 6.41 -6.42 -0.53
C VAL A 153 6.46 -6.78 -2.01
N GLU A 154 7.66 -6.90 -2.55
CA GLU A 154 7.89 -7.55 -3.84
C GLU A 154 7.94 -9.06 -3.60
N PHE A 155 7.12 -9.83 -4.34
CA PHE A 155 7.00 -11.26 -4.05
C PHE A 155 8.33 -12.01 -4.19
N VAL A 156 9.15 -11.65 -5.18
CA VAL A 156 10.48 -12.25 -5.38
C VAL A 156 11.41 -11.97 -4.19
N HIS A 157 11.39 -10.73 -3.66
CA HIS A 157 12.20 -10.39 -2.47
C HIS A 157 11.72 -11.13 -1.22
N LEU A 158 10.41 -11.30 -1.04
CA LEU A 158 9.86 -12.12 0.06
C LEU A 158 10.39 -13.55 0.01
N LEU A 159 10.43 -14.16 -1.18
CA LEU A 159 10.95 -15.51 -1.35
C LEU A 159 12.44 -15.58 -0.99
N SER A 160 13.22 -14.58 -1.37
CA SER A 160 14.64 -14.49 -0.97
C SER A 160 14.81 -14.35 0.54
N ASP A 161 14.03 -13.48 1.19
CA ASP A 161 14.06 -13.28 2.64
C ASP A 161 13.71 -14.58 3.39
N LEU A 162 12.67 -15.28 2.94
CA LEU A 162 12.26 -16.57 3.50
C LEU A 162 13.35 -17.64 3.34
N ARG A 163 14.01 -17.68 2.17
CA ARG A 163 15.12 -18.61 1.95
C ARG A 163 16.27 -18.37 2.92
N ALA A 164 16.63 -17.10 3.12
CA ALA A 164 17.70 -16.73 4.05
C ALA A 164 17.38 -17.09 5.51
N THR A 165 16.09 -17.16 5.89
CA THR A 165 15.71 -17.55 7.27
C THR A 165 15.90 -19.03 7.59
N PHE A 166 15.90 -19.93 6.59
CA PHE A 166 16.17 -21.36 6.82
C PHE A 166 17.57 -21.61 7.38
N ASP A 167 18.54 -20.77 7.01
CA ASP A 167 19.92 -20.87 7.49
C ASP A 167 20.08 -20.27 8.91
N GLY A 168 19.14 -19.42 9.34
CA GLY A 168 19.23 -18.63 10.58
C GLY A 168 18.35 -19.11 11.74
N GLY A 169 17.61 -20.21 11.59
CA GLY A 169 16.77 -20.78 12.66
C GLY A 169 15.48 -19.99 12.97
N VAL A 170 15.13 -18.98 12.16
CA VAL A 170 13.86 -18.24 12.26
C VAL A 170 12.79 -18.97 11.45
N SER A 171 11.60 -19.13 12.01
CA SER A 171 10.53 -19.83 11.32
C SER A 171 9.92 -18.98 10.21
N MET A 172 9.54 -19.61 9.09
CA MET A 172 8.79 -18.97 8.01
C MET A 172 7.50 -18.28 8.53
N ALA A 173 6.87 -18.85 9.55
CA ALA A 173 5.69 -18.28 10.19
C ALA A 173 5.95 -16.91 10.85
N GLU A 174 7.13 -16.70 11.45
CA GLU A 174 7.51 -15.43 12.06
C GLU A 174 7.72 -14.34 11.02
N VAL A 175 8.36 -14.67 9.89
CA VAL A 175 8.56 -13.73 8.78
C VAL A 175 7.23 -13.33 8.12
N MET A 176 6.30 -14.30 7.98
CA MET A 176 4.99 -14.04 7.39
C MET A 176 4.01 -13.33 8.34
N ALA A 177 4.18 -13.45 9.66
CA ALA A 177 3.20 -12.94 10.63
C ALA A 177 2.90 -11.43 10.46
N PRO A 178 3.88 -10.53 10.26
CA PRO A 178 3.61 -9.13 9.96
C PRO A 178 2.79 -8.92 8.68
N LEU A 179 3.07 -9.71 7.63
CA LEU A 179 2.38 -9.64 6.33
C LEU A 179 0.94 -10.15 6.42
N VAL A 180 0.67 -11.14 7.26
CA VAL A 180 -0.68 -11.66 7.48
C VAL A 180 -1.51 -10.69 8.33
N ARG A 181 -0.91 -10.05 9.35
CA ARG A 181 -1.65 -9.23 10.33
C ARG A 181 -1.95 -7.81 9.87
N VAL A 182 -1.16 -7.26 8.96
CA VAL A 182 -1.34 -5.87 8.50
C VAL A 182 -2.72 -5.67 7.85
N PRO A 183 -3.43 -4.55 8.14
CA PRO A 183 -4.74 -4.28 7.56
C PRO A 183 -4.75 -4.31 6.03
N VAL A 184 -3.75 -3.68 5.41
CA VAL A 184 -3.55 -3.66 3.96
C VAL A 184 -2.17 -4.18 3.61
N LEU A 185 -2.10 -5.23 2.79
CA LEU A 185 -0.85 -5.74 2.22
C LEU A 185 -0.86 -5.48 0.71
N ALA A 186 0.25 -5.05 0.16
CA ALA A 186 0.46 -4.89 -1.26
C ALA A 186 1.57 -5.83 -1.71
N ILE A 187 1.25 -6.74 -2.63
CA ILE A 187 2.16 -7.73 -3.19
C ILE A 187 2.43 -7.34 -4.64
N ASP A 188 3.65 -6.88 -4.91
CA ASP A 188 4.07 -6.46 -6.25
C ASP A 188 4.64 -7.64 -7.05
N GLU A 189 4.46 -7.57 -8.36
CA GLU A 189 4.96 -8.52 -9.36
C GLU A 189 4.52 -9.98 -9.14
N LEU A 190 3.24 -10.18 -8.85
CA LEU A 190 2.65 -11.50 -8.69
C LEU A 190 2.82 -12.34 -9.97
N GLY A 191 3.23 -13.59 -9.79
CA GLY A 191 3.48 -14.54 -10.89
C GLY A 191 4.84 -14.37 -11.55
N LYS A 192 5.64 -13.36 -11.17
CA LYS A 192 7.05 -13.24 -11.57
C LYS A 192 7.89 -14.18 -10.68
N GLY A 193 8.62 -15.11 -11.29
CA GLY A 193 9.31 -16.19 -10.59
C GLY A 193 9.53 -17.41 -11.46
N ARG A 194 10.11 -18.49 -10.90
CA ARG A 194 10.26 -19.76 -11.62
C ARG A 194 9.01 -20.63 -11.49
N GLY A 195 8.10 -20.29 -10.57
CA GLY A 195 6.88 -21.07 -10.32
C GLY A 195 7.23 -22.42 -9.71
N SER A 196 8.26 -22.49 -8.87
CA SER A 196 8.58 -23.74 -8.18
C SER A 196 7.47 -24.10 -7.19
N GLU A 197 7.37 -25.38 -6.85
CA GLU A 197 6.36 -25.85 -5.90
C GLU A 197 6.41 -25.09 -4.57
N TRP A 198 7.62 -24.82 -4.08
CA TRP A 198 7.83 -24.03 -2.87
C TRP A 198 7.34 -22.57 -3.00
N GLU A 199 7.58 -21.90 -4.14
CA GLU A 199 7.07 -20.54 -4.37
C GLU A 199 5.54 -20.50 -4.35
N LEU A 200 4.91 -21.50 -4.97
CA LEU A 200 3.44 -21.65 -4.99
C LEU A 200 2.88 -21.96 -3.59
N GLN A 201 3.57 -22.77 -2.80
CA GLN A 201 3.19 -23.06 -1.41
C GLN A 201 3.22 -21.80 -0.53
N VAL A 202 4.30 -21.00 -0.61
CA VAL A 202 4.41 -19.73 0.12
C VAL A 202 3.29 -18.76 -0.30
N LEU A 203 3.02 -18.68 -1.60
CA LEU A 203 1.95 -17.84 -2.12
C LEU A 203 0.57 -18.29 -1.63
N ASP A 204 0.26 -19.59 -1.74
CA ASP A 204 -1.02 -20.13 -1.28
C ASP A 204 -1.21 -19.93 0.22
N GLU A 205 -0.17 -20.14 1.03
CA GLU A 205 -0.24 -19.92 2.46
C GLU A 205 -0.55 -18.45 2.80
N LEU A 206 0.19 -17.51 2.24
CA LEU A 206 0.01 -16.09 2.49
C LEU A 206 -1.38 -15.62 2.05
N VAL A 207 -1.80 -15.97 0.83
CA VAL A 207 -3.10 -15.59 0.28
C VAL A 207 -4.24 -16.23 1.07
N THR A 208 -4.13 -17.52 1.42
CA THR A 208 -5.15 -18.23 2.22
C THR A 208 -5.33 -17.60 3.59
N ARG A 209 -4.24 -17.32 4.32
CA ARG A 209 -4.31 -16.73 5.66
C ARG A 209 -4.99 -15.35 5.62
N ARG A 210 -4.68 -14.53 4.60
CA ARG A 210 -5.29 -13.20 4.44
C ARG A 210 -6.73 -13.25 3.97
N TYR A 211 -7.06 -14.19 3.09
CA TYR A 211 -8.43 -14.47 2.65
C TYR A 211 -9.32 -14.82 3.85
N ASN A 212 -8.91 -15.81 4.65
CA ASN A 212 -9.66 -16.25 5.83
C ASN A 212 -9.83 -15.15 6.87
N ALA A 213 -8.81 -14.31 7.04
CA ALA A 213 -8.85 -13.17 7.96
C ALA A 213 -9.57 -11.93 7.40
N ARG A 214 -10.16 -12.02 6.18
CA ARG A 214 -10.80 -10.92 5.45
C ARG A 214 -9.91 -9.66 5.43
N ARG A 215 -8.62 -9.82 5.14
CA ARG A 215 -7.66 -8.71 5.09
C ARG A 215 -7.48 -8.24 3.66
N THR A 216 -7.62 -6.93 3.46
CA THR A 216 -7.52 -6.31 2.15
C THR A 216 -6.12 -6.49 1.57
N THR A 217 -6.01 -7.02 0.35
CA THR A 217 -4.72 -7.28 -0.29
C THR A 217 -4.73 -6.71 -1.70
N LEU A 218 -3.71 -5.92 -2.02
CA LEU A 218 -3.51 -5.34 -3.34
C LEU A 218 -2.44 -6.13 -4.07
N PHE A 219 -2.62 -6.31 -5.38
CA PHE A 219 -1.70 -7.08 -6.20
C PHE A 219 -1.36 -6.31 -7.47
N THR A 220 -0.12 -6.48 -7.95
CA THR A 220 0.20 -6.20 -9.36
C THR A 220 0.62 -7.49 -10.05
N SER A 221 0.39 -7.60 -11.35
CA SER A 221 0.94 -8.68 -12.17
C SER A 221 1.24 -8.21 -13.59
N ASN A 222 2.26 -8.81 -14.21
CA ASN A 222 2.49 -8.67 -15.65
C ASN A 222 1.72 -9.71 -16.48
N PHE A 223 1.10 -10.69 -15.81
CA PHE A 223 0.33 -11.75 -16.46
C PHE A 223 -1.16 -11.38 -16.47
N PHE A 224 -1.81 -11.75 -17.56
CA PHE A 224 -3.22 -11.49 -17.74
C PHE A 224 -4.07 -12.62 -17.15
N PRO A 225 -5.23 -12.30 -16.54
CA PRO A 225 -6.25 -13.31 -16.24
C PRO A 225 -6.64 -14.11 -17.50
N ASP A 226 -7.14 -15.35 -17.35
CA ASP A 226 -7.42 -16.26 -18.49
C ASP A 226 -8.23 -15.60 -19.62
N ASN A 227 -9.23 -14.78 -19.27
CA ASN A 227 -10.10 -14.10 -20.23
C ASN A 227 -9.44 -12.91 -20.95
N ALA A 228 -8.20 -12.58 -20.62
CA ALA A 228 -7.44 -11.46 -21.17
C ALA A 228 -6.03 -11.86 -21.61
N ALA A 229 -5.66 -13.15 -21.49
CA ALA A 229 -4.38 -13.66 -21.96
C ALA A 229 -4.22 -13.47 -23.47
N ARG A 230 -2.99 -13.15 -23.90
CA ARG A 230 -2.66 -12.87 -25.30
C ARG A 230 -1.58 -13.82 -25.79
N GLY A 231 -1.89 -14.57 -26.84
CA GLY A 231 -0.96 -15.52 -27.46
C GLY A 231 -0.56 -16.66 -26.52
N ASP A 232 0.66 -17.16 -26.69
CA ASP A 232 1.20 -18.32 -25.94
C ASP A 232 1.80 -17.95 -24.57
N GLN A 233 1.57 -16.72 -24.09
CA GLN A 233 2.04 -16.33 -22.76
C GLN A 233 1.19 -17.01 -21.68
N PRO A 234 1.84 -17.55 -20.62
CA PRO A 234 1.10 -18.20 -19.57
C PRO A 234 0.17 -17.22 -18.86
N SER A 235 -1.04 -17.66 -18.54
CA SER A 235 -2.01 -16.82 -17.83
C SER A 235 -1.60 -16.62 -16.37
N LEU A 236 -2.18 -15.63 -15.71
CA LEU A 236 -1.97 -15.43 -14.28
C LEU A 236 -2.35 -16.68 -13.49
N ARG A 237 -3.40 -17.40 -13.90
CA ARG A 237 -3.87 -18.63 -13.27
C ARG A 237 -2.83 -19.75 -13.36
N GLU A 238 -2.21 -19.92 -14.52
CA GLU A 238 -1.14 -20.91 -14.70
C GLU A 238 0.08 -20.58 -13.83
N ARG A 239 0.36 -19.30 -13.65
CA ARG A 239 1.52 -18.82 -12.85
C ARG A 239 1.32 -18.92 -11.34
N VAL A 240 0.09 -18.81 -10.84
CA VAL A 240 -0.19 -18.81 -9.39
C VAL A 240 -0.93 -20.07 -8.92
N GLY A 241 -1.44 -20.89 -9.83
CA GLY A 241 -2.27 -22.05 -9.55
C GLY A 241 -3.76 -21.72 -9.33
N GLU A 242 -4.60 -22.73 -9.54
CA GLU A 242 -6.07 -22.64 -9.45
C GLU A 242 -6.57 -22.01 -8.15
N ARG A 243 -6.04 -22.52 -7.05
CA ARG A 243 -6.52 -22.24 -5.70
C ARG A 243 -6.24 -20.78 -5.31
N VAL A 244 -5.06 -20.27 -5.64
CA VAL A 244 -4.70 -18.86 -5.43
C VAL A 244 -5.52 -17.97 -6.36
N TYR A 245 -5.60 -18.32 -7.65
CA TYR A 245 -6.32 -17.54 -8.63
C TYR A 245 -7.81 -17.37 -8.29
N SER A 246 -8.46 -18.45 -7.84
CA SER A 246 -9.86 -18.41 -7.37
C SER A 246 -10.05 -17.40 -6.24
N ARG A 247 -9.16 -17.38 -5.24
CA ARG A 247 -9.22 -16.39 -4.15
C ARG A 247 -8.93 -14.98 -4.60
N LEU A 248 -7.98 -14.77 -5.52
CA LEU A 248 -7.70 -13.45 -6.06
C LEU A 248 -8.95 -12.82 -6.69
N ARG A 249 -9.75 -13.63 -7.42
CA ARG A 249 -11.00 -13.17 -8.05
C ARG A 249 -12.07 -12.74 -7.05
N GLU A 250 -12.11 -13.37 -5.88
CA GLU A 250 -13.07 -13.00 -4.82
C GLU A 250 -12.56 -11.84 -3.95
N MET A 251 -11.26 -11.80 -3.69
CA MET A 251 -10.63 -10.81 -2.83
C MET A 251 -10.42 -9.46 -3.51
N CYS A 252 -10.33 -9.42 -4.84
CA CYS A 252 -9.85 -8.25 -5.57
C CYS A 252 -10.77 -7.86 -6.73
N THR A 253 -10.93 -6.56 -6.92
CA THR A 253 -11.46 -6.02 -8.18
C THR A 253 -10.32 -5.91 -9.21
N PRO A 254 -10.39 -6.61 -10.36
CA PRO A 254 -9.37 -6.54 -11.39
C PRO A 254 -9.40 -5.20 -12.15
N SER A 255 -8.23 -4.65 -12.46
CA SER A 255 -8.07 -3.39 -13.19
C SER A 255 -6.89 -3.49 -14.17
N MET A 256 -7.19 -3.47 -15.47
CA MET A 256 -6.19 -3.54 -16.53
C MET A 256 -5.50 -2.18 -16.72
N LEU A 257 -4.18 -2.14 -16.62
CA LEU A 257 -3.36 -1.01 -17.05
C LEU A 257 -2.75 -1.36 -18.41
N ALA A 258 -3.10 -0.58 -19.43
CA ALA A 258 -2.55 -0.72 -20.77
C ALA A 258 -2.24 0.67 -21.32
N GLY A 259 -1.10 0.80 -21.98
CA GLY A 259 -0.55 2.04 -22.49
C GLY A 259 0.91 1.84 -22.86
N GLU A 260 1.54 2.88 -23.40
CA GLU A 260 2.98 2.87 -23.69
C GLU A 260 3.81 2.71 -22.41
N ASP A 261 5.02 2.16 -22.56
CA ASP A 261 5.95 2.04 -21.45
C ASP A 261 6.41 3.43 -20.99
N PHE A 262 5.96 3.85 -19.82
CA PHE A 262 6.35 5.12 -19.21
C PHE A 262 7.86 5.24 -18.95
N ARG A 263 8.58 4.11 -18.93
CA ARG A 263 10.03 4.06 -18.74
C ARG A 263 10.79 4.35 -20.04
N GLN A 264 10.21 4.08 -21.20
CA GLN A 264 10.82 4.37 -22.51
C GLN A 264 10.57 5.81 -22.96
N SER A 265 9.43 6.41 -22.56
CA SER A 265 9.10 7.79 -22.93
C SER A 265 9.85 8.89 -22.16
N LYS A 266 10.88 8.55 -21.38
CA LYS A 266 11.68 9.52 -20.60
C LYS A 266 13.06 9.80 -21.20
N ASP A 267 13.41 9.12 -22.30
CA ASP A 267 14.71 9.23 -22.96
C ASP A 267 14.70 10.18 -24.19
N ASP A 268 13.64 10.99 -24.35
CA ASP A 268 13.53 12.10 -25.33
C ASP A 268 13.29 13.44 -24.61
#